data_AF-A0A1G0PI25-F1
#
_entry.id   AF-A0A1G0PI25-F1
#
_cell.length_a   1.000
_cell.length_b   1.000
_cell.length_c   1.000
_cell.angle_alpha   90.00
_cell.angle_beta   90.00
_cell.angle_gamma   90.00
#
_symmetry.space_group_name_H-M   'P 1'
#
loop_
_entity.id
_entity.type
_entity.pdbx_description
1 polymer ?
#
loop_
_entity_poly.entity_id
_entity_poly.type
_entity_poly.pdbx_seq_one_letter_code
_entity_poly.pdbx_strand_id
1 'polypeptide(L)'
;MKLKSSIRQQQVFTDLRELEKHISKLQIKKENNDSLFYVHRIPELPAWTNKINYSQGCEQNIYKLKCSCDEQKKLSKKYFDRDIRLACKHIYWKLTTTKVKTELDSLTKLLLDAFQKSNEMKLFKISFKDEILILGFTNPAEWINVFTGKEKWNKYSFNVTEKRWAYNKFPKDAKLLSAKILSICKYLLS
;
A
#
# COMPACT_ATOMS: atom_id res chain seq x y z
N MET A 1 17.98 6.20 -24.49
CA MET A 1 16.51 6.02 -24.40
C MET A 1 16.01 6.74 -23.14
N LYS A 2 15.38 7.93 -23.28
CA LYS A 2 14.79 8.66 -22.14
C LYS A 2 13.40 8.08 -21.87
N LEU A 3 13.27 7.22 -20.85
CA LEU A 3 11.95 6.86 -20.32
C LEU A 3 11.39 8.13 -19.65
N LYS A 4 10.42 8.77 -20.32
CA LYS A 4 9.58 9.81 -19.69
C LYS A 4 8.86 9.13 -18.53
N SER A 5 9.28 9.39 -17.29
CA SER A 5 8.48 9.05 -16.11
C SER A 5 7.24 9.95 -16.13
N SER A 6 6.21 9.47 -16.81
CA SER A 6 4.86 9.98 -16.62
C SER A 6 4.53 9.75 -15.15
N ILE A 7 4.56 10.81 -14.36
CA ILE A 7 4.01 10.81 -13.01
C ILE A 7 2.53 10.50 -13.18
N ARG A 8 2.16 9.22 -13.06
CA ARG A 8 0.76 8.80 -13.04
C ARG A 8 0.10 9.53 -11.86
N GLN A 9 -0.75 10.50 -12.17
CA GLN A 9 -1.60 11.15 -11.18
C GLN A 9 -2.37 10.05 -10.44
N GLN A 10 -2.19 9.98 -9.12
CA GLN A 10 -2.86 8.99 -8.29
C GLN A 10 -4.33 9.37 -8.17
N GLN A 11 -5.22 8.49 -8.61
CA GLN A 11 -6.65 8.72 -8.51
C GLN A 11 -7.13 8.44 -7.09
N VAL A 12 -7.75 9.45 -6.49
CA VAL A 12 -8.54 9.30 -5.28
C VAL A 12 -9.98 9.38 -5.71
N PHE A 13 -10.78 8.35 -5.40
CA PHE A 13 -12.20 8.37 -5.71
C PHE A 13 -12.96 8.98 -4.54
N THR A 14 -13.72 10.02 -4.85
CA THR A 14 -14.60 10.71 -3.89
C THR A 14 -15.98 10.06 -3.83
N ASP A 15 -16.44 9.45 -4.94
CA ASP A 15 -17.72 8.76 -5.03
C ASP A 15 -17.57 7.34 -5.64
N LEU A 16 -18.41 6.39 -5.21
CA LEU A 16 -18.53 5.07 -5.82
C LEU A 16 -18.94 5.14 -7.28
N ARG A 17 -19.81 6.09 -7.65
CA ARG A 17 -20.26 6.22 -9.05
C ARG A 17 -19.11 6.62 -9.97
N GLU A 18 -18.15 7.39 -9.47
CA GLU A 18 -16.93 7.73 -10.20
C GLU A 18 -16.02 6.50 -10.36
N LEU A 19 -15.90 5.70 -9.30
CA LEU A 19 -15.18 4.44 -9.33
C LEU A 19 -15.81 3.48 -10.35
N GLU A 20 -17.13 3.29 -10.31
CA GLU A 20 -17.88 2.44 -11.23
C GLU A 20 -17.66 2.88 -12.68
N LYS A 21 -17.85 4.17 -12.98
CA LYS A 21 -17.59 4.73 -14.32
C LYS A 21 -16.14 4.51 -14.77
N HIS A 22 -15.17 4.59 -13.86
CA HIS A 22 -13.77 4.39 -14.18
C HIS A 22 -13.45 2.91 -14.45
N ILE A 23 -13.92 2.00 -13.60
CA ILE A 23 -13.76 0.55 -13.77
C ILE A 23 -14.42 0.09 -15.06
N SER A 24 -15.66 0.52 -15.36
CA SER A 24 -16.32 0.18 -16.62
C SER A 24 -15.52 0.64 -17.84
N LYS A 25 -14.93 1.85 -17.78
CA LYS A 25 -14.05 2.34 -18.86
C LYS A 25 -12.77 1.50 -19.02
N LEU A 26 -12.17 1.04 -17.92
CA LEU A 26 -10.97 0.19 -17.97
C LEU A 26 -11.28 -1.23 -18.48
N GLN A 27 -12.42 -1.80 -18.07
CA GLN A 27 -12.91 -3.09 -18.55
C GLN A 27 -13.15 -3.05 -20.07
N ILE A 28 -13.76 -1.97 -20.60
CA ILE A 28 -13.95 -1.76 -22.05
C ILE A 28 -12.60 -1.72 -22.79
N LYS A 29 -11.55 -1.18 -22.16
CA LYS A 29 -10.23 -1.03 -22.77
C LYS A 29 -9.32 -2.26 -22.63
N LYS A 30 -9.70 -3.31 -21.88
CA LYS A 30 -8.84 -4.45 -21.51
C LYS A 30 -7.44 -4.04 -21.02
N GLU A 31 -7.33 -2.87 -20.39
CA GLU A 31 -6.05 -2.40 -19.84
C GLU A 31 -5.78 -3.05 -18.49
N ASN A 32 -4.51 -3.31 -18.17
CA ASN A 32 -4.10 -3.79 -16.86
C ASN A 32 -4.60 -2.81 -15.77
N ASN A 33 -5.49 -3.27 -14.89
CA ASN A 33 -6.11 -2.53 -13.78
C ASN A 33 -5.13 -1.97 -12.73
N ASP A 34 -3.81 -2.05 -12.96
CA ASP A 34 -2.78 -1.56 -12.05
C ASP A 34 -2.82 -0.04 -11.83
N SER A 35 -3.47 0.72 -12.71
CA SER A 35 -3.71 2.16 -12.55
C SER A 35 -4.72 2.49 -11.44
N LEU A 36 -5.59 1.55 -11.06
CA LEU A 36 -6.58 1.73 -10.00
C LEU A 36 -5.97 1.68 -8.60
N PHE A 37 -4.82 1.02 -8.46
CA PHE A 37 -4.22 0.80 -7.16
C PHE A 37 -3.37 1.98 -6.72
N TYR A 38 -3.58 2.39 -5.47
CA TYR A 38 -2.79 3.37 -4.77
C TYR A 38 -1.35 2.88 -4.61
N VAL A 39 -0.40 3.75 -4.99
CA VAL A 39 1.03 3.50 -4.81
C VAL A 39 1.52 4.37 -3.67
N HIS A 40 1.73 3.77 -2.49
CA HIS A 40 2.35 4.48 -1.39
C HIS A 40 3.86 4.61 -1.61
N ARG A 41 4.39 5.81 -1.40
CA ARG A 41 5.82 6.10 -1.51
C ARG A 41 6.40 6.29 -0.13
N ILE A 42 7.52 5.62 0.15
CA ILE A 42 8.30 5.86 1.35
C ILE A 42 8.84 7.30 1.27
N PRO A 43 8.70 8.13 2.33
CA PRO A 43 9.16 9.50 2.32
C PRO A 43 10.65 9.58 2.03
N GLU A 44 11.10 10.75 1.56
CA GLU A 44 12.53 11.02 1.45
C GLU A 44 13.17 10.94 2.83
N LEU A 45 14.32 10.28 2.89
CA LEU A 45 15.04 10.10 4.13
C LEU A 45 16.12 11.18 4.25
N PRO A 46 16.52 11.57 5.47
CA PRO A 46 17.60 12.52 5.66
C PRO A 46 18.92 12.04 5.04
N ALA A 47 19.77 12.98 4.60
CA ALA A 47 21.04 12.70 3.95
C ALA A 47 21.99 11.79 4.76
N TRP A 48 21.93 11.83 6.10
CA TRP A 48 22.73 10.96 6.96
C TRP A 48 22.43 9.45 6.77
N THR A 49 21.28 9.11 6.19
CA THR A 49 20.92 7.74 5.83
C THR A 49 21.57 7.27 4.53
N ASN A 50 22.17 8.17 3.75
CA ASN A 50 22.82 7.87 2.47
C ASN A 50 24.22 7.30 2.67
N LYS A 51 24.26 6.08 3.21
CA LYS A 51 25.47 5.30 3.37
C LYS A 51 25.21 3.85 3.03
N ILE A 52 26.28 3.17 2.67
CA ILE A 52 26.27 1.73 2.43
C ILE A 52 26.39 1.04 3.78
N ASN A 53 25.51 0.08 4.03
CA ASN A 53 25.54 -0.79 5.21
C ASN A 53 25.66 -2.25 4.74
N TYR A 54 26.39 -3.06 5.49
CA TYR A 54 26.49 -4.48 5.25
C TYR A 54 25.81 -5.24 6.39
N SER A 55 24.86 -6.12 6.07
CA SER A 55 24.32 -7.07 7.03
C SER A 55 23.75 -8.29 6.33
N GLN A 56 23.89 -9.47 6.94
CA GLN A 56 23.39 -10.74 6.40
C GLN A 56 23.88 -11.00 4.96
N GLY A 57 25.14 -10.68 4.68
CA GLY A 57 25.76 -10.84 3.35
C GLY A 57 25.22 -9.89 2.27
N CYS A 58 24.40 -8.90 2.63
CA CYS A 58 23.81 -7.97 1.67
C CYS A 58 24.30 -6.53 1.88
N GLU A 59 24.61 -5.86 0.78
CA GLU A 59 24.88 -4.43 0.71
C GLU A 59 23.55 -3.66 0.65
N GLN A 60 23.39 -2.64 1.48
CA GLN A 60 22.14 -1.89 1.64
C GLN A 60 22.39 -0.38 1.66
N ASN A 61 21.68 0.35 0.80
CA ASN A 61 21.56 1.80 0.88
C ASN A 61 20.08 2.16 1.06
N ILE A 62 19.69 2.44 2.30
CA ILE A 62 18.32 2.75 2.71
C ILE A 62 17.83 4.09 2.15
N TYR A 63 18.70 5.10 2.05
CA TYR A 63 18.37 6.37 1.40
C TYR A 63 17.93 6.15 -0.03
N LYS A 64 18.62 5.28 -0.78
CA LYS A 64 18.29 4.93 -2.17
C LYS A 64 17.26 3.81 -2.30
N LEU A 65 16.83 3.20 -1.19
CA LEU A 65 16.01 1.99 -1.14
C LEU A 65 16.57 0.85 -2.02
N LYS A 66 17.90 0.67 -1.97
CA LYS A 66 18.63 -0.35 -2.73
C LYS A 66 19.23 -1.40 -1.81
N CYS A 67 19.14 -2.65 -2.23
CA CYS A 67 19.75 -3.79 -1.54
C CYS A 67 20.30 -4.76 -2.58
N SER A 68 21.44 -5.40 -2.32
CA SER A 68 22.04 -6.37 -3.24
C SER A 68 21.34 -7.74 -3.25
N CYS A 69 20.32 -7.96 -2.41
CA CYS A 69 19.59 -9.22 -2.35
C CYS A 69 18.72 -9.46 -3.60
N ASP A 70 18.48 -10.73 -3.93
CA ASP A 70 17.74 -11.09 -5.15
C ASP A 70 16.27 -10.67 -5.12
N GLU A 71 15.67 -10.60 -3.93
CA GLU A 71 14.32 -10.07 -3.75
C GLU A 71 14.25 -8.61 -4.24
N GLN A 72 15.18 -7.75 -3.79
CA GLN A 72 15.18 -6.35 -4.20
C GLN A 72 15.46 -6.21 -5.70
N LYS A 73 16.38 -7.01 -6.26
CA LYS A 73 16.63 -7.03 -7.72
C LYS A 73 15.38 -7.40 -8.52
N LYS A 74 14.53 -8.29 -8.00
CA LYS A 74 13.26 -8.65 -8.64
C LYS A 74 12.24 -7.51 -8.52
N LEU A 75 12.14 -6.89 -7.34
CA LEU A 75 11.22 -5.78 -7.07
C LEU A 75 11.59 -4.53 -7.89
N SER A 76 12.87 -4.20 -8.01
CA SER A 76 13.36 -3.01 -8.74
C SER A 76 13.15 -3.07 -10.26
N LYS A 77 12.86 -4.26 -10.81
CA LYS A 77 12.45 -4.41 -12.21
C LYS A 77 10.99 -4.03 -12.44
N LYS A 78 10.17 -4.05 -11.39
CA LYS A 78 8.72 -3.86 -11.44
C LYS A 78 8.28 -2.52 -10.87
N TYR A 79 8.93 -2.07 -9.80
CA TYR A 79 8.56 -0.90 -9.04
C TYR A 79 9.65 0.17 -9.11
N PHE A 80 9.24 1.43 -8.98
CA PHE A 80 10.10 2.61 -9.17
C PHE A 80 9.80 3.66 -8.09
N ASP A 81 10.49 4.80 -8.12
CA ASP A 81 10.12 6.03 -7.38
C ASP A 81 9.68 5.84 -5.92
N ARG A 82 10.58 5.30 -5.09
CA ARG A 82 10.38 5.05 -3.65
C ARG A 82 9.09 4.30 -3.29
N ASP A 83 8.52 3.55 -4.21
CA ASP A 83 7.38 2.66 -3.96
C ASP A 83 7.67 1.76 -2.77
N ILE A 84 6.72 1.67 -1.83
CA ILE A 84 6.86 0.88 -0.61
C ILE A 84 7.18 -0.59 -0.89
N ARG A 85 6.72 -1.11 -2.04
CA ARG A 85 6.95 -2.48 -2.49
C ARG A 85 8.39 -2.74 -2.90
N LEU A 86 9.25 -1.72 -2.96
CA LEU A 86 10.70 -1.88 -3.14
C LEU A 86 11.43 -2.30 -1.86
N ALA A 87 10.80 -2.14 -0.70
CA ALA A 87 11.42 -2.51 0.57
C ALA A 87 11.42 -4.04 0.73
N CYS A 88 12.53 -4.69 0.38
CA CYS A 88 12.76 -6.09 0.75
C CYS A 88 12.91 -6.25 2.27
N LYS A 89 12.95 -7.49 2.78
CA LYS A 89 13.08 -7.75 4.23
C LYS A 89 14.23 -6.99 4.91
N HIS A 90 15.36 -6.82 4.23
CA HIS A 90 16.53 -6.12 4.76
C HIS A 90 16.31 -4.60 4.87
N ILE A 91 15.73 -4.00 3.82
CA ILE A 91 15.38 -2.58 3.81
C ILE A 91 14.30 -2.31 4.85
N TYR A 92 13.25 -3.14 4.88
CA TYR A 92 12.21 -3.08 5.90
C TYR A 92 12.78 -3.09 7.31
N TRP A 93 13.65 -4.06 7.63
CA TRP A 93 14.22 -4.16 8.96
C TRP A 93 15.01 -2.91 9.34
N LYS A 94 15.82 -2.36 8.43
CA LYS A 94 16.54 -1.10 8.68
C LYS A 94 15.61 0.09 8.88
N LEU A 95 14.55 0.18 8.06
CA LEU A 95 13.55 1.24 8.14
C LEU A 95 12.78 1.20 9.47
N THR A 96 12.48 0.01 10.01
CA THR A 96 11.58 -0.13 11.17
C THR A 96 12.29 -0.32 12.51
N THR A 97 13.55 -0.76 12.53
CA THR A 97 14.26 -1.08 13.78
C THR A 97 15.35 -0.09 14.17
N THR A 98 15.83 0.75 13.24
CA THR A 98 16.89 1.71 13.51
C THR A 98 16.34 3.12 13.81
N LYS A 99 17.22 4.10 14.02
CA LYS A 99 16.83 5.52 14.15
C LYS A 99 16.00 6.02 12.97
N VAL A 100 16.14 5.41 11.79
CA VAL A 100 15.37 5.78 10.57
C VAL A 100 13.86 5.68 10.79
N LYS A 101 13.38 4.84 11.71
CA LYS A 101 11.95 4.71 12.01
C LYS A 101 11.30 6.01 12.47
N THR A 102 12.07 6.97 13.00
CA THR A 102 11.53 8.28 13.43
C THR A 102 11.16 9.16 12.24
N GLU A 103 11.77 8.91 11.08
CA GLU A 103 11.58 9.66 9.84
C GLU A 103 10.37 9.17 9.02
N LEU A 104 9.71 8.10 9.46
CA LEU A 104 8.58 7.50 8.77
C LEU A 104 7.26 7.96 9.43
N ASP A 105 6.32 8.41 8.62
CA ASP A 105 4.97 8.70 9.08
C ASP A 105 4.23 7.41 9.49
N SER A 106 3.13 7.60 10.23
CA SER A 106 2.38 6.48 10.81
C SER A 106 1.74 5.59 9.75
N LEU A 107 1.35 6.15 8.59
CA LEU A 107 0.81 5.37 7.48
C LEU A 107 1.90 4.55 6.79
N THR A 108 3.06 5.12 6.48
CA THR A 108 4.18 4.38 5.88
C THR A 108 4.57 3.18 6.74
N LYS A 109 4.64 3.36 8.07
CA LYS A 109 4.93 2.27 9.00
C LYS A 109 3.91 1.14 8.90
N LEU A 110 2.63 1.47 8.93
CA LEU A 110 1.55 0.48 8.84
C LEU A 110 1.58 -0.28 7.51
N LEU A 111 1.78 0.43 6.40
CA LEU A 111 1.81 -0.19 5.08
C LEU A 111 3.08 -1.03 4.86
N LEU A 112 4.23 -0.62 5.41
CA LEU A 112 5.47 -1.42 5.37
C LEU A 112 5.26 -2.75 6.10
N ASP A 113 4.67 -2.69 7.29
CA ASP A 113 4.32 -3.86 8.08
C ASP A 113 3.33 -4.76 7.34
N ALA A 114 2.31 -4.19 6.71
CA ALA A 114 1.32 -4.95 5.95
C ALA A 114 1.93 -5.64 4.72
N PHE A 115 2.76 -4.93 3.96
CA PHE A 115 3.47 -5.51 2.82
C PHE A 115 4.38 -6.67 3.27
N GLN A 116 5.17 -6.47 4.32
CA GLN A 116 6.16 -7.48 4.74
C GLN A 116 5.57 -8.67 5.50
N LYS A 117 4.55 -8.45 6.33
CA LYS A 117 3.96 -9.52 7.16
C LYS A 117 2.82 -10.24 6.48
N SER A 118 2.11 -9.55 5.58
CA SER A 118 0.89 -10.07 4.96
C SER A 118 0.99 -10.16 3.43
N ASN A 119 2.09 -9.69 2.82
CA ASN A 119 2.27 -9.70 1.36
C ASN A 119 1.19 -8.89 0.61
N GLU A 120 0.77 -7.75 1.19
CA GLU A 120 -0.23 -6.86 0.59
C GLU A 120 0.33 -6.09 -0.59
N MET A 121 0.06 -6.59 -1.79
CA MET A 121 0.62 -6.05 -3.04
C MET A 121 -0.23 -4.91 -3.63
N LYS A 122 -1.52 -4.85 -3.28
CA LYS A 122 -2.52 -3.98 -3.89
C LYS A 122 -3.18 -3.14 -2.81
N LEU A 123 -3.04 -1.82 -2.94
CA LEU A 123 -3.67 -0.85 -2.04
C LEU A 123 -4.72 -0.08 -2.83
N PHE A 124 -5.87 0.21 -2.23
CA PHE A 124 -6.91 1.02 -2.85
C PHE A 124 -7.30 2.16 -1.92
N LYS A 125 -7.23 3.40 -2.40
CA LYS A 125 -7.41 4.60 -1.58
C LYS A 125 -8.72 5.30 -1.96
N ILE A 126 -9.56 5.58 -0.97
CA ILE A 126 -10.83 6.29 -1.14
C ILE A 126 -11.02 7.35 -0.05
N SER A 127 -11.84 8.35 -0.36
CA SER A 127 -12.36 9.26 0.67
C SER A 127 -13.62 8.65 1.31
N PHE A 128 -13.75 8.77 2.63
CA PHE A 128 -14.91 8.32 3.39
C PHE A 128 -15.17 9.26 4.57
N LYS A 129 -16.29 10.00 4.55
CA LYS A 129 -16.69 10.93 5.62
C LYS A 129 -15.54 11.83 6.12
N ASP A 130 -14.88 12.50 5.17
CA ASP A 130 -13.74 13.40 5.41
C ASP A 130 -12.47 12.74 5.95
N GLU A 131 -12.42 11.41 5.98
CA GLU A 131 -11.23 10.61 6.27
C GLU A 131 -10.74 9.89 5.02
N ILE A 132 -9.46 9.51 5.05
CA ILE A 132 -8.89 8.65 4.02
C ILE A 132 -9.01 7.21 4.50
N LEU A 133 -9.57 6.37 3.63
CA LEU A 133 -9.58 4.93 3.79
C LEU A 133 -8.63 4.30 2.78
N ILE A 134 -7.76 3.42 3.25
CA ILE A 134 -6.93 2.57 2.40
C ILE A 134 -7.31 1.12 2.65
N LEU A 135 -7.56 0.38 1.58
CA LEU A 135 -7.86 -1.05 1.59
C LEU A 135 -6.64 -1.80 1.06
N GLY A 136 -6.08 -2.69 1.89
CA GLY A 136 -5.00 -3.60 1.53
C GLY A 136 -5.56 -4.95 1.12
N PHE A 137 -5.21 -5.39 -0.09
CA PHE A 137 -5.62 -6.67 -0.66
C PHE A 137 -4.43 -7.60 -0.83
N THR A 138 -4.60 -8.82 -0.36
CA THR A 138 -3.84 -10.00 -0.75
C THR A 138 -4.68 -10.83 -1.72
N ASN A 139 -4.05 -11.55 -2.65
CA ASN A 139 -4.78 -12.39 -3.60
C ASN A 139 -4.48 -13.87 -3.34
N PRO A 140 -5.50 -14.75 -3.19
CA PRO A 140 -6.89 -14.45 -2.85
C PRO A 140 -6.99 -14.18 -1.35
N ALA A 141 -7.77 -13.17 -0.94
CA ALA A 141 -7.95 -12.91 0.49
C ALA A 141 -9.40 -12.64 0.83
N GLU A 142 -9.93 -13.53 1.67
CA GLU A 142 -11.18 -13.31 2.38
C GLU A 142 -11.05 -12.12 3.33
N TRP A 143 -9.84 -11.84 3.82
CA TRP A 143 -9.54 -10.76 4.73
C TRP A 143 -8.92 -9.57 4.01
N ILE A 144 -9.49 -8.39 4.25
CA ILE A 144 -8.98 -7.12 3.76
C ILE A 144 -8.50 -6.31 4.94
N ASN A 145 -7.27 -5.81 4.87
CA ASN A 145 -6.81 -4.84 5.85
C ASN A 145 -7.35 -3.46 5.51
N VAL A 146 -7.88 -2.80 6.53
CA VAL A 146 -8.56 -1.51 6.42
C VAL A 146 -7.79 -0.52 7.26
N PHE A 147 -7.16 0.45 6.60
CA PHE A 147 -6.43 1.53 7.24
C PHE A 147 -7.28 2.80 7.19
N THR A 148 -7.57 3.38 8.35
CA THR A 148 -8.30 4.64 8.45
C THR A 148 -7.57 5.60 9.39
N GLY A 149 -7.52 6.88 9.01
CA GLY A 149 -7.01 7.95 9.85
C GLY A 149 -6.73 9.22 9.07
N LYS A 150 -6.34 10.26 9.81
CA LYS A 150 -5.77 11.51 9.27
C LYS A 150 -4.29 11.56 9.59
N GLU A 151 -3.96 11.78 10.86
CA GLU A 151 -2.58 11.84 11.37
C GLU A 151 -2.18 10.55 12.11
N LYS A 152 -3.13 10.00 12.87
CA LYS A 152 -2.99 8.71 13.55
C LYS A 152 -3.81 7.67 12.82
N TRP A 153 -3.11 6.76 12.14
CA TRP A 153 -3.72 5.70 11.37
C TRP A 153 -3.98 4.46 12.24
N ASN A 154 -5.13 3.86 12.03
CA ASN A 154 -5.56 2.62 12.68
C ASN A 154 -5.70 1.52 11.63
N LYS A 155 -5.35 0.29 12.01
CA LYS A 155 -5.52 -0.90 11.18
C LYS A 155 -6.63 -1.76 11.74
N TYR A 156 -7.57 -2.12 10.88
CA TYR A 156 -8.60 -3.12 11.11
C TYR A 156 -8.48 -4.22 10.04
N SER A 157 -9.19 -5.32 10.24
CA SER A 157 -9.29 -6.38 9.24
C SER A 157 -10.75 -6.79 9.10
N PHE A 158 -11.23 -6.89 7.87
CA PHE A 158 -12.61 -7.23 7.54
C PHE A 158 -12.65 -8.48 6.67
N ASN A 159 -13.44 -9.48 7.07
CA ASN A 159 -13.69 -10.67 6.27
C ASN A 159 -14.87 -10.40 5.32
N VAL A 160 -14.62 -10.49 4.02
CA VAL A 160 -15.59 -10.23 2.95
C VAL A 160 -16.65 -11.33 2.88
N THR A 161 -16.26 -12.60 3.07
CA THR A 161 -17.13 -13.78 2.99
C THR A 161 -18.08 -13.85 4.19
N GLU A 162 -17.52 -13.80 5.40
CA GLU A 162 -18.23 -13.89 6.68
C GLU A 162 -18.85 -12.54 7.10
N LYS A 163 -18.54 -11.46 6.39
CA LYS A 163 -19.03 -10.09 6.62
C LYS A 163 -18.80 -9.59 8.04
N ARG A 164 -17.65 -9.94 8.63
CA ARG A 164 -17.31 -9.59 10.02
C ARG A 164 -15.95 -8.92 10.16
N TRP A 165 -15.78 -8.20 11.26
CA TRP A 165 -14.50 -7.60 11.64
C TRP A 165 -13.69 -8.57 12.50
N ALA A 166 -12.37 -8.53 12.37
CA ALA A 166 -11.47 -9.36 13.15
C ALA A 166 -11.48 -8.95 14.63
N TYR A 167 -11.36 -9.94 15.52
CA TYR A 167 -11.16 -9.75 16.96
C TYR A 167 -12.20 -8.85 17.65
N ASN A 168 -13.42 -8.73 17.12
CA ASN A 168 -14.46 -7.81 17.60
C ASN A 168 -13.97 -6.35 17.73
N LYS A 169 -12.98 -5.95 16.91
CA LYS A 169 -12.49 -4.57 16.82
C LYS A 169 -13.11 -3.89 15.61
N PHE A 170 -13.91 -2.87 15.88
CA PHE A 170 -14.70 -2.18 14.87
C PHE A 170 -14.21 -0.74 14.67
N PRO A 171 -14.12 -0.26 13.43
CA PRO A 171 -13.92 1.16 13.18
C PRO A 171 -15.20 1.95 13.50
N LYS A 172 -15.05 3.27 13.64
CA LYS A 172 -16.21 4.17 13.63
C LYS A 172 -17.00 3.94 12.33
N ASP A 173 -18.33 3.97 12.43
CA ASP A 173 -19.23 3.70 11.30
C ASP A 173 -19.07 2.31 10.65
N ALA A 174 -18.64 1.30 11.41
CA ALA A 174 -18.36 -0.06 10.93
C ALA A 174 -19.42 -0.63 9.98
N LYS A 175 -20.72 -0.46 10.27
CA LYS A 175 -21.81 -0.95 9.42
C LYS A 175 -21.77 -0.33 8.01
N LEU A 176 -21.61 0.99 7.93
CA LEU A 176 -21.53 1.71 6.65
C LEU A 176 -20.24 1.38 5.92
N LEU A 177 -19.13 1.29 6.66
CA LEU A 177 -17.83 0.95 6.10
C LEU A 177 -17.80 -0.47 5.54
N SER A 178 -18.39 -1.44 6.24
CA SER A 178 -18.55 -2.81 5.75
C SER A 178 -19.34 -2.83 4.44
N ALA A 179 -20.47 -2.12 4.36
CA ALA A 179 -21.25 -2.03 3.12
C ALA A 179 -20.42 -1.44 1.96
N LYS A 180 -19.63 -0.39 2.24
CA LYS A 180 -18.73 0.24 1.27
C LYS A 180 -17.64 -0.72 0.79
N ILE A 181 -16.99 -1.45 1.71
CA ILE A 181 -15.96 -2.44 1.40
C ILE A 181 -16.55 -3.55 0.53
N LEU A 182 -17.69 -4.14 0.91
CA LEU A 182 -18.35 -5.19 0.14
C LEU A 182 -18.69 -4.74 -1.28
N SER A 183 -19.16 -3.51 -1.46
CA SER A 183 -19.40 -2.92 -2.77
C SER A 183 -18.13 -2.84 -3.60
N ILE A 184 -17.02 -2.35 -3.03
CA ILE A 184 -15.73 -2.27 -3.72
C ILE A 184 -15.20 -3.66 -4.07
N CYS A 185 -15.28 -4.62 -3.15
CA CYS A 185 -14.84 -6.00 -3.38
C CYS A 185 -15.58 -6.65 -4.52
N LYS A 186 -16.90 -6.42 -4.61
CA LYS A 186 -17.72 -6.92 -5.73
C LYS A 186 -17.19 -6.45 -7.08
N TYR A 187 -16.57 -5.27 -7.17
CA TYR A 187 -16.03 -4.73 -8.42
C TYR A 187 -14.56 -5.08 -8.67
N LEU A 188 -13.75 -5.20 -7.62
CA LEU A 188 -12.31 -5.43 -7.74
C LEU A 188 -11.93 -6.92 -7.78
N LEU A 189 -12.79 -7.80 -7.26
CA LEU A 189 -12.56 -9.24 -7.17
C LEU A 189 -13.45 -10.07 -8.13
N SER A 190 -14.39 -9.43 -8.84
CA SER A 190 -15.13 -10.02 -9.97
C SER A 190 -14.30 -10.03 -11.24
#